data_AF-A0A1H4MVS9-F1
#
_entry.id   AF-A0A1H4MVS9-F1
#
_cell.length_a   1.000
_cell.length_b   1.000
_cell.length_c   1.000
_cell.angle_alpha   90.00
_cell.angle_beta   90.00
_cell.angle_gamma   90.00
#
_symmetry.space_group_name_H-M   'P 1'
#
loop_
_entity.id
_entity.type
_entity.pdbx_description
1 polymer ?
#
loop_
_entity_poly.entity_id
_entity_poly.type
_entity_poly.pdbx_seq_one_letter_code
_entity_poly.pdbx_strand_id
1 'polypeptide(L)'
;MNKSLKMIRKASEPANQQEREQPLKKIQDNVQEAAHAETSPKPVRRRRAIAFQFGLFLLIIAISILIFLAKRIAFFPLDLEITRTFQNITNPFVSGLMSIVSWAGNSPQAFIIPVVIIGFLYGFGLRWEAIASLSNVVIGEVTNLLLKIAIHRPRPASGLIHVNSNFGSYSFTSGHVMFYVGFFGFMCFLAFTLFKPSWKRNLLLIIFGAHILLVGASRIYLGAHWASDVLGAYLLGGLVLIGFILFYRWGKKRYFIHQPVAEGGNQAS
;
A
#
# COMPACT_ATOMS: atom_id res chain seq x y z
N MET A 1 -0.12 11.73 80.60
CA MET A 1 0.25 11.84 79.17
C MET A 1 1.07 10.61 78.75
N ASN A 2 0.49 9.41 78.55
CA ASN A 2 1.18 8.28 77.87
C ASN A 2 0.36 6.97 77.67
N LYS A 3 -0.96 7.03 77.41
CA LYS A 3 -1.72 5.81 77.03
C LYS A 3 -2.59 5.93 75.78
N SER A 4 -2.81 7.14 75.25
CA SER A 4 -3.69 7.33 74.07
C SER A 4 -2.95 7.24 72.71
N LEU A 5 -1.62 7.38 72.68
CA LEU A 5 -0.83 7.30 71.44
C LEU A 5 -0.48 5.86 71.00
N LYS A 6 -0.80 4.83 71.80
CA LYS A 6 -0.57 3.42 71.43
C LYS A 6 -1.70 2.79 70.62
N MET A 7 -2.86 3.43 70.51
CA MET A 7 -3.99 2.88 69.76
C MET A 7 -4.14 3.41 68.33
N ILE A 8 -3.40 4.46 67.94
CA ILE A 8 -3.44 4.98 66.56
C ILE A 8 -2.31 4.39 65.68
N ARG A 9 -1.34 3.68 66.28
CA ARG A 9 -0.23 3.05 65.54
C ARG A 9 -0.44 1.57 65.20
N LYS A 10 -1.68 1.07 65.32
CA LYS A 10 -2.05 -0.32 64.99
C LYS A 10 -3.11 -0.41 63.87
N ALA A 11 -3.25 0.65 63.07
CA ALA A 11 -4.13 0.68 61.89
C ALA A 11 -3.35 0.96 60.59
N SER A 12 -2.08 0.58 60.54
CA SER A 12 -1.27 0.60 59.33
C SER A 12 -0.36 -0.64 59.30
N GLU A 13 -0.97 -1.81 59.47
CA GLU A 13 -0.37 -3.01 58.87
C GLU A 13 -0.49 -2.84 57.35
N PRO A 14 0.59 -3.07 56.58
CA PRO A 14 0.50 -2.98 55.14
C PRO A 14 -0.46 -4.08 54.68
N ALA A 15 -1.68 -3.70 54.28
CA ALA A 15 -2.58 -4.59 53.57
C ALA A 15 -1.76 -5.29 52.48
N ASN A 16 -1.65 -6.60 52.68
CA ASN A 16 -0.59 -7.49 52.29
C ASN A 16 -0.07 -7.20 50.87
N GLN A 17 1.21 -6.83 50.70
CA GLN A 17 1.81 -6.66 49.38
C GLN A 17 1.61 -7.92 48.52
N GLN A 18 1.57 -9.11 49.14
CA GLN A 18 1.25 -10.36 48.45
C GLN A 18 -0.20 -10.42 47.92
N GLU A 19 -1.19 -9.81 48.60
CA GLU A 19 -2.58 -9.77 48.12
C GLU A 19 -2.78 -8.81 46.95
N ARG A 20 -1.93 -7.77 46.80
CA ARG A 20 -1.94 -6.87 45.62
C ARG A 20 -1.11 -7.41 44.45
N GLU A 21 -0.03 -8.13 44.73
CA GLU A 21 0.83 -8.71 43.70
C GLU A 21 0.22 -9.94 43.02
N GLN A 22 -0.51 -10.78 43.76
CA GLN A 22 -1.20 -11.95 43.20
C GLN A 22 -2.17 -11.62 42.05
N PRO A 23 -3.09 -10.65 42.16
CA PRO A 23 -3.99 -10.30 41.06
C PRO A 23 -3.26 -9.65 39.88
N LEU A 24 -2.22 -8.84 40.14
CA LEU A 24 -1.40 -8.24 39.07
C LEU A 24 -0.62 -9.29 38.28
N LYS A 25 -0.02 -10.26 38.98
CA LYS A 25 0.69 -11.37 38.36
C LYS A 25 -0.25 -12.26 37.56
N LYS A 26 -1.44 -12.55 38.10
CA LYS A 26 -2.50 -13.28 37.39
C LYS A 26 -2.98 -12.56 36.13
N ILE A 27 -3.09 -11.23 36.16
CA ILE A 27 -3.43 -10.42 34.98
C ILE A 27 -2.29 -10.48 33.95
N GLN A 28 -1.02 -10.35 34.37
CA GLN A 28 0.12 -10.48 33.48
C GLN A 28 0.20 -11.87 32.85
N ASP A 29 0.03 -12.92 33.65
CA ASP A 29 0.04 -14.31 33.19
C ASP A 29 -1.11 -14.56 32.20
N ASN A 30 -2.32 -14.05 32.47
CA ASN A 30 -3.47 -14.15 31.56
C ASN A 30 -3.25 -13.36 30.25
N VAL A 31 -2.63 -12.17 30.32
CA VAL A 31 -2.29 -11.37 29.13
C VAL A 31 -1.23 -12.09 28.30
N GLN A 32 -0.25 -12.70 28.96
CA GLN A 32 0.82 -13.46 28.31
C GLN A 32 0.30 -14.76 27.70
N GLU A 33 -0.62 -15.45 28.39
CA GLU A 33 -1.29 -16.65 27.92
C GLU A 33 -2.25 -16.35 26.75
N ALA A 34 -3.00 -15.25 26.81
CA ALA A 34 -3.83 -14.78 25.69
C ALA A 34 -2.96 -14.36 24.48
N ALA A 35 -1.85 -13.66 24.71
CA ALA A 35 -0.90 -13.29 23.66
C ALA A 35 -0.20 -14.53 23.05
N HIS A 36 0.06 -15.57 23.85
CA HIS A 36 0.58 -16.85 23.35
C HIS A 36 -0.49 -17.66 22.59
N ALA A 37 -1.75 -17.64 23.05
CA ALA A 37 -2.88 -18.31 22.42
C ALA A 37 -3.26 -17.69 21.06
N GLU A 38 -3.06 -16.39 20.85
CA GLU A 38 -3.25 -15.73 19.56
C GLU A 38 -2.19 -16.09 18.51
N THR A 39 -1.06 -16.71 18.91
CA THR A 39 -0.01 -17.10 17.98
C THR A 39 -0.22 -18.51 17.46
N SER A 40 -0.32 -18.65 16.13
CA SER A 40 -0.41 -19.97 15.49
C SER A 40 0.75 -20.88 15.93
N PRO A 41 0.52 -22.20 16.10
CA PRO A 41 1.57 -23.14 16.53
C PRO A 41 2.85 -23.01 15.70
N LYS A 42 4.03 -23.16 16.32
CA LYS A 42 5.34 -23.10 15.65
C LYS A 42 5.40 -23.83 14.28
N PRO A 43 4.89 -25.08 14.12
CA PRO A 43 4.91 -25.74 12.81
C PRO A 43 4.02 -25.06 11.76
N VAL A 44 2.86 -24.53 12.16
CA VAL A 44 1.95 -23.80 11.26
C VAL A 44 2.60 -22.49 10.80
N ARG A 45 3.23 -21.75 11.70
CA ARG A 45 3.96 -20.51 11.36
C ARG A 45 5.12 -20.78 10.41
N ARG A 46 5.90 -21.85 10.64
CA ARG A 46 6.99 -22.26 9.76
C ARG A 46 6.47 -22.62 8.36
N ARG A 47 5.40 -23.41 8.25
CA ARG A 47 4.77 -23.75 6.95
C ARG A 47 4.29 -22.51 6.20
N ARG A 48 3.60 -21.58 6.90
CA ARG A 48 3.16 -20.30 6.31
C ARG A 48 4.33 -19.45 5.82
N ALA A 49 5.41 -19.37 6.60
CA ALA A 49 6.61 -18.63 6.21
C ALA A 49 7.29 -19.23 4.98
N ILE A 50 7.44 -20.56 4.94
CA ILE A 50 8.00 -21.27 3.77
C ILE A 50 7.13 -21.05 2.54
N ALA A 51 5.80 -21.19 2.66
CA ALA A 51 4.88 -20.95 1.54
C ALA A 51 4.96 -19.51 1.02
N PHE A 52 5.04 -18.52 1.92
CA PHE A 52 5.22 -17.12 1.56
C PHE A 52 6.55 -16.87 0.83
N GLN A 53 7.65 -17.40 1.37
CA GLN A 53 8.98 -17.27 0.75
C GLN A 53 9.03 -17.92 -0.63
N PHE A 54 8.42 -19.11 -0.77
CA PHE A 54 8.34 -19.80 -2.05
C PHE A 54 7.49 -19.01 -3.05
N GLY A 55 6.34 -18.47 -2.63
CA GLY A 55 5.52 -17.59 -3.47
C GLY A 55 6.27 -16.34 -3.93
N LEU A 56 7.02 -15.70 -3.02
CA LEU A 56 7.86 -14.54 -3.34
C LEU A 56 8.96 -14.89 -4.34
N PHE A 57 9.60 -16.05 -4.17
CA PHE A 57 10.61 -16.55 -5.10
C PHE A 57 10.04 -16.76 -6.51
N LEU A 58 8.88 -17.42 -6.62
CA LEU A 58 8.20 -17.61 -7.91
C LEU A 58 7.80 -16.28 -8.54
N LEU A 59 7.33 -15.32 -7.74
CA LEU A 59 7.00 -13.97 -8.22
C LEU A 59 8.23 -13.25 -8.80
N ILE A 60 9.38 -13.31 -8.13
CA ILE A 60 10.63 -12.71 -8.61
C ILE A 60 11.08 -13.37 -9.91
N ILE A 61 10.99 -14.70 -10.00
CA ILE A 61 11.28 -15.43 -11.25
C ILE A 61 10.36 -14.95 -12.38
N ALA A 62 9.05 -14.89 -12.13
CA ALA A 62 8.07 -14.47 -13.13
C ALA A 62 8.34 -13.05 -13.64
N ILE A 63 8.62 -12.10 -12.72
CA ILE A 63 8.98 -10.72 -13.08
C ILE A 63 10.28 -10.70 -13.90
N SER A 64 11.30 -11.47 -13.49
CA SER A 64 12.60 -11.51 -14.17
C SER A 64 12.50 -12.07 -15.59
N ILE A 65 11.74 -13.14 -15.77
CA ILE A 65 11.44 -13.72 -17.09
C ILE A 65 10.70 -12.68 -17.95
N LEU A 66 9.67 -12.03 -17.40
CA LEU A 66 8.90 -11.05 -18.16
C LEU A 66 9.75 -9.85 -18.58
N ILE A 67 10.61 -9.33 -17.70
CA ILE A 67 11.56 -8.25 -18.01
C ILE A 67 12.53 -8.69 -19.11
N PHE A 68 13.09 -9.90 -19.01
CA PHE A 68 14.01 -10.44 -20.01
C PHE A 68 13.35 -10.54 -21.38
N LEU A 69 12.12 -11.07 -21.45
CA LEU A 69 11.37 -11.18 -22.69
C LEU A 69 10.97 -9.81 -23.25
N ALA A 70 10.48 -8.90 -22.41
CA ALA A 70 10.08 -7.55 -22.79
C ALA A 70 11.23 -6.72 -23.40
N LYS A 71 12.49 -7.00 -22.99
CA LYS A 71 13.69 -6.38 -23.56
C LYS A 71 14.04 -6.89 -24.95
N ARG A 72 13.62 -8.11 -25.30
CA ARG A 72 13.97 -8.79 -26.56
C ARG A 72 12.85 -8.75 -27.59
N ILE A 73 11.60 -8.63 -27.14
CA ILE A 73 10.41 -8.80 -27.97
C ILE A 73 9.58 -7.51 -27.92
N ALA A 74 9.37 -6.92 -29.11
CA ALA A 74 8.63 -5.67 -29.27
C ALA A 74 7.21 -5.76 -28.70
N PHE A 75 6.49 -6.83 -29.04
CA PHE A 75 5.20 -7.19 -28.49
C PHE A 75 4.96 -8.70 -28.62
N PHE A 76 4.21 -9.29 -27.69
CA PHE A 76 3.81 -10.68 -27.82
C PHE A 76 2.57 -10.79 -28.72
N PRO A 77 2.38 -11.89 -29.48
CA PRO A 77 1.16 -12.10 -30.26
C PRO A 77 -0.12 -11.97 -29.41
N LEU A 78 -0.07 -12.50 -28.18
CA LEU A 78 -1.16 -12.39 -27.22
C LEU A 78 -1.44 -10.94 -26.79
N ASP A 79 -0.42 -10.06 -26.73
CA ASP A 79 -0.64 -8.64 -26.43
C ASP A 79 -1.53 -7.99 -27.50
N LEU A 80 -1.27 -8.30 -28.77
CA LEU A 80 -2.00 -7.75 -29.90
C LEU A 80 -3.45 -8.27 -29.93
N GLU A 81 -3.64 -9.57 -29.71
CA GLU A 81 -4.97 -10.20 -29.64
C GLU A 81 -5.81 -9.62 -28.50
N ILE A 82 -5.24 -9.49 -27.31
CA ILE A 82 -5.91 -8.86 -26.16
C ILE A 82 -6.28 -7.41 -26.51
N THR A 83 -5.34 -6.64 -27.05
CA THR A 83 -5.59 -5.22 -27.38
C THR A 83 -6.73 -5.07 -28.38
N ARG A 84 -6.74 -5.89 -29.45
CA ARG A 84 -7.83 -5.90 -30.44
C ARG A 84 -9.17 -6.31 -29.83
N THR A 85 -9.18 -7.29 -28.94
CA THR A 85 -10.39 -7.72 -28.22
C THR A 85 -10.98 -6.59 -27.39
N PHE A 86 -10.14 -5.84 -26.67
CA PHE A 86 -10.58 -4.65 -25.93
C PHE A 86 -11.12 -3.57 -26.86
N GLN A 87 -10.44 -3.30 -27.97
CA GLN A 87 -10.84 -2.24 -28.92
C GLN A 87 -12.04 -2.59 -29.80
N ASN A 88 -12.39 -3.87 -29.94
CA ASN A 88 -13.64 -4.30 -30.56
C ASN A 88 -14.87 -3.87 -29.73
N ILE A 89 -14.70 -3.47 -28.47
CA ILE A 89 -15.77 -2.91 -27.64
C ILE A 89 -15.95 -1.43 -28.01
N THR A 90 -16.82 -1.15 -28.97
CA THR A 90 -17.05 0.19 -29.54
C THR A 90 -18.06 1.06 -28.78
N ASN A 91 -18.40 0.71 -27.54
CA ASN A 91 -19.37 1.45 -26.74
C ASN A 91 -18.80 2.79 -26.21
N PRO A 92 -19.42 3.95 -26.50
CA PRO A 92 -18.97 5.26 -26.02
C PRO A 92 -18.86 5.36 -24.49
N PHE A 93 -19.75 4.68 -23.76
CA PHE A 93 -19.69 4.63 -22.29
C PHE A 93 -18.41 3.95 -21.79
N VAL A 94 -18.01 2.84 -22.41
CA VAL A 94 -16.78 2.12 -22.07
C VAL A 94 -15.57 3.00 -22.39
N SER A 95 -15.54 3.62 -23.57
CA SER A 95 -14.47 4.55 -23.93
C SER A 95 -14.35 5.73 -22.96
N GLY A 96 -15.48 6.33 -22.57
CA GLY A 96 -15.55 7.38 -21.56
C GLY A 96 -15.03 6.91 -20.20
N LEU A 97 -15.46 5.74 -19.73
CA LEU A 97 -14.98 5.14 -18.48
C LEU A 97 -13.47 4.90 -18.51
N MET A 98 -12.94 4.31 -19.59
CA MET A 98 -11.50 4.08 -19.73
C MET A 98 -10.72 5.40 -19.74
N SER A 99 -11.26 6.45 -20.35
CA SER A 99 -10.67 7.79 -20.35
C SER A 99 -10.71 8.45 -18.97
N ILE A 100 -11.81 8.31 -18.22
CA ILE A 100 -11.93 8.83 -16.84
C ILE A 100 -10.96 8.08 -15.92
N VAL A 101 -10.91 6.75 -15.98
CA VAL A 101 -9.99 5.94 -15.19
C VAL A 101 -8.54 6.31 -15.51
N SER A 102 -8.22 6.65 -16.77
CA SER A 102 -6.90 7.13 -17.19
C SER A 102 -6.46 8.43 -16.53
N TRP A 103 -7.44 9.30 -16.24
CA TRP A 103 -7.21 10.73 -16.09
C TRP A 103 -6.27 11.05 -14.94
N ALA A 104 -6.41 10.33 -13.82
CA ALA A 104 -5.57 10.55 -12.63
C ALA A 104 -4.08 10.25 -12.88
N GLY A 105 -3.73 9.42 -13.86
CA GLY A 105 -2.34 9.13 -14.23
C GLY A 105 -1.80 9.96 -15.39
N ASN A 106 -2.63 10.81 -16.01
CA ASN A 106 -2.17 11.72 -17.04
C ASN A 106 -1.44 12.90 -16.43
N SER A 107 -0.52 13.51 -17.16
CA SER A 107 0.04 14.82 -16.77
C SER A 107 -0.99 15.91 -17.09
N PRO A 108 -1.20 16.88 -16.18
CA PRO A 108 -0.51 17.13 -14.91
C PRO A 108 -1.11 16.43 -13.67
N GLN A 109 -2.21 15.68 -13.82
CA GLN A 109 -2.97 15.09 -12.71
C GLN A 109 -2.14 14.15 -11.84
N ALA A 110 -1.27 13.34 -12.45
CA ALA A 110 -0.36 12.43 -11.75
C ALA A 110 0.59 13.16 -10.78
N PHE A 111 0.79 14.46 -10.96
CA PHE A 111 1.53 15.32 -10.03
C PHE A 111 0.60 16.04 -9.04
N ILE A 112 -0.49 16.63 -9.53
CA ILE A 112 -1.42 17.42 -8.71
C ILE A 112 -2.08 16.56 -7.62
N ILE A 113 -2.57 15.37 -7.97
CA ILE A 113 -3.31 14.51 -7.04
C ILE A 113 -2.44 14.11 -5.84
N PRO A 114 -1.21 13.57 -6.03
CA PRO A 114 -0.32 13.33 -4.92
C PRO A 114 0.00 14.56 -4.09
N VAL A 115 0.32 15.70 -4.72
CA VAL A 115 0.66 16.93 -3.99
C VAL A 115 -0.48 17.38 -3.08
N VAL A 116 -1.72 17.37 -3.57
CA VAL A 116 -2.90 17.75 -2.79
C VAL A 116 -3.12 16.78 -1.62
N ILE A 117 -3.07 15.48 -1.86
CA ILE A 117 -3.29 14.47 -0.82
C ILE A 117 -2.16 14.50 0.22
N ILE A 118 -0.91 14.64 -0.22
CA ILE A 118 0.26 14.75 0.67
C ILE A 118 0.18 16.04 1.50
N GLY A 119 -0.20 17.16 0.89
CA GLY A 119 -0.43 18.43 1.59
C GLY A 119 -1.54 18.32 2.63
N PHE A 120 -2.62 17.61 2.30
CA PHE A 120 -3.69 17.28 3.25
C PHE A 120 -3.15 16.43 4.41
N LEU A 121 -2.46 15.32 4.14
CA LEU A 121 -1.86 14.49 5.20
C LEU A 121 -0.95 15.32 6.12
N TYR A 122 -0.10 16.17 5.55
CA TYR A 122 0.79 17.03 6.31
C TYR A 122 0.02 18.04 7.18
N GLY A 123 -0.97 18.72 6.61
CA GLY A 123 -1.80 19.71 7.32
C GLY A 123 -2.62 19.13 8.48
N PHE A 124 -3.02 17.86 8.38
CA PHE A 124 -3.72 17.14 9.45
C PHE A 124 -2.77 16.49 10.48
N GLY A 125 -1.48 16.80 10.45
CA GLY A 125 -0.50 16.30 11.42
C GLY A 125 0.03 14.89 11.12
N LEU A 126 -0.36 14.28 10.01
CA LEU A 126 0.15 12.98 9.53
C LEU A 126 1.46 13.18 8.74
N ARG A 127 2.43 13.85 9.39
CA ARG A 127 3.69 14.27 8.74
C ARG A 127 4.51 13.09 8.24
N TRP A 128 4.54 11.99 8.99
CA TRP A 128 5.29 10.80 8.60
C TRP A 128 4.65 10.11 7.38
N GLU A 129 3.33 10.02 7.36
CA GLU A 129 2.56 9.50 6.23
C GLU A 129 2.73 10.37 4.99
N ALA A 130 2.76 11.68 5.16
CA ALA A 130 3.01 12.63 4.07
C ALA A 130 4.41 12.43 3.47
N ILE A 131 5.46 12.39 4.31
CA ILE A 131 6.84 12.15 3.87
C ILE A 131 6.98 10.78 3.22
N ALA A 132 6.40 9.73 3.82
CA ALA A 132 6.40 8.39 3.23
C ALA A 132 5.70 8.36 1.87
N SER A 133 4.55 9.03 1.75
CA SER A 133 3.81 9.12 0.48
C SER A 133 4.61 9.84 -0.60
N LEU A 134 5.30 10.93 -0.25
CA LEU A 134 6.19 11.64 -1.16
C LEU A 134 7.34 10.74 -1.62
N SER A 135 8.04 10.10 -0.68
CA SER A 135 9.13 9.17 -0.98
C SER A 135 8.67 8.02 -1.88
N ASN A 136 7.48 7.47 -1.65
CA ASN A 136 6.92 6.41 -2.47
C ASN A 136 6.68 6.85 -3.93
N VAL A 137 6.12 8.05 -4.13
CA VAL A 137 5.89 8.61 -5.47
C VAL A 137 7.22 8.81 -6.20
N VAL A 138 8.22 9.39 -5.52
CA VAL A 138 9.55 9.63 -6.12
C VAL A 138 10.24 8.31 -6.47
N ILE A 139 10.27 7.34 -5.54
CA ILE A 139 10.90 6.03 -5.77
C ILE A 139 10.21 5.29 -6.92
N GLY A 140 8.87 5.33 -6.96
CA GLY A 140 8.08 4.71 -8.02
C GLY A 140 8.38 5.30 -9.39
N GLU A 141 8.42 6.63 -9.50
CA GLU A 141 8.70 7.31 -10.77
C GLU A 141 10.13 7.07 -11.25
N VAL A 142 11.12 7.17 -10.35
CA VAL A 142 12.53 6.88 -10.67
C VAL A 142 12.68 5.43 -11.13
N THR A 143 12.06 4.49 -10.42
CA THR A 143 12.11 3.06 -10.77
C THR A 143 11.51 2.81 -12.15
N ASN A 144 10.34 3.39 -12.44
CA ASN A 144 9.68 3.27 -13.72
C ASN A 144 10.51 3.89 -14.87
N LEU A 145 11.10 5.07 -14.65
CA LEU A 145 11.99 5.72 -15.61
C LEU A 145 13.23 4.86 -15.93
N LEU A 146 13.90 4.35 -14.90
CA LEU A 146 15.08 3.50 -15.06
C LEU A 146 14.76 2.21 -15.82
N LEU A 147 13.62 1.59 -15.55
CA LEU A 147 13.19 0.39 -16.27
C LEU A 147 12.88 0.66 -17.74
N LYS A 148 12.20 1.79 -18.03
CA LYS A 148 11.94 2.22 -19.41
C LYS A 148 13.25 2.38 -20.19
N ILE A 149 14.24 3.04 -19.59
CA ILE A 149 15.58 3.22 -20.17
C ILE A 149 16.36 1.90 -20.19
N ALA A 150 16.11 0.93 -19.31
CA ALA A 150 16.85 -0.33 -19.36
C ALA A 150 16.33 -1.30 -20.43
N ILE A 151 15.02 -1.22 -20.73
CA ILE A 151 14.28 -2.22 -21.50
C ILE A 151 13.99 -1.73 -22.92
N HIS A 152 13.77 -0.43 -23.14
CA HIS A 152 13.59 0.17 -24.46
C HIS A 152 12.45 -0.45 -25.31
N ARG A 153 11.42 -1.02 -24.67
CA ARG A 153 10.34 -1.69 -25.40
C ARG A 153 9.50 -0.69 -26.20
N PRO A 154 9.23 -0.91 -27.49
CA PRO A 154 8.37 -0.04 -28.29
C PRO A 154 6.89 -0.13 -27.84
N ARG A 155 6.17 0.99 -27.99
CA ARG A 155 4.72 1.07 -27.71
C ARG A 155 3.89 0.48 -28.83
N PRO A 156 2.60 0.20 -28.59
CA PRO A 156 1.64 -0.02 -29.67
C PRO A 156 1.68 1.12 -30.68
N ALA A 157 1.71 0.76 -31.96
CA ALA A 157 1.74 1.72 -33.07
C ALA A 157 0.38 1.78 -33.77
N SER A 158 0.03 2.94 -34.32
CA SER A 158 -1.24 3.19 -35.01
C SER A 158 -1.49 2.29 -36.23
N GLY A 159 -0.43 1.72 -36.82
CA GLY A 159 -0.55 0.73 -37.90
C GLY A 159 -1.05 -0.65 -37.45
N LEU A 160 -1.10 -0.93 -36.13
CA LEU A 160 -1.52 -2.22 -35.58
C LEU A 160 -2.89 -2.16 -34.88
N ILE A 161 -3.14 -1.07 -34.16
CA ILE A 161 -4.29 -0.83 -33.27
C ILE A 161 -4.57 0.67 -33.15
N HIS A 162 -5.74 1.05 -32.62
CA HIS A 162 -6.09 2.45 -32.38
C HIS A 162 -5.31 3.02 -31.17
N VAL A 163 -4.59 4.13 -31.34
CA VAL A 163 -3.78 4.75 -30.27
C VAL A 163 -4.35 6.12 -29.94
N ASN A 164 -4.85 6.30 -28.71
CA ASN A 164 -5.48 7.56 -28.28
C ASN A 164 -4.48 8.68 -27.96
N SER A 165 -3.20 8.35 -27.76
CA SER A 165 -2.18 9.33 -27.38
C SER A 165 -0.79 8.80 -27.68
N ASN A 166 0.00 9.55 -28.45
CA ASN A 166 1.41 9.24 -28.70
C ASN A 166 2.26 9.76 -27.55
N PHE A 167 2.76 8.84 -26.73
CA PHE A 167 3.74 9.15 -25.70
C PHE A 167 5.15 8.92 -26.26
N GLY A 168 6.02 9.94 -26.24
CA GLY A 168 7.42 9.83 -26.68
C GLY A 168 8.34 8.99 -25.78
N SER A 169 7.78 8.08 -24.97
CA SER A 169 8.53 7.24 -23.99
C SER A 169 8.33 5.74 -24.26
N TYR A 170 9.24 4.90 -23.77
CA TYR A 170 9.17 3.44 -23.89
C TYR A 170 7.95 2.82 -23.20
N SER A 171 7.52 1.64 -23.66
CA SER A 171 6.29 0.99 -23.23
C SER A 171 6.39 0.29 -21.88
N PHE A 172 7.45 -0.49 -21.66
CA PHE A 172 7.57 -1.32 -20.46
C PHE A 172 8.34 -0.58 -19.33
N THR A 173 7.86 -0.53 -18.10
CA THR A 173 6.51 -0.91 -17.63
C THR A 173 5.50 0.22 -17.87
N SER A 174 4.20 -0.09 -17.68
CA SER A 174 3.15 0.93 -17.69
C SER A 174 3.29 1.90 -16.52
N GLY A 175 3.55 3.18 -16.83
CA GLY A 175 3.73 4.23 -15.83
C GLY A 175 2.46 4.53 -15.02
N HIS A 176 1.31 4.61 -15.68
CA HIS A 176 0.02 4.75 -14.99
C HIS A 176 -0.23 3.61 -14.02
N VAL A 177 0.01 2.36 -14.43
CA VAL A 177 -0.23 1.21 -13.55
C VAL A 177 0.74 1.23 -12.37
N MET A 178 2.02 1.53 -12.59
CA MET A 178 3.02 1.70 -11.53
C MET A 178 2.60 2.81 -10.54
N PHE A 179 2.16 3.97 -11.04
CA PHE A 179 1.65 5.07 -10.22
C PHE A 179 0.42 4.64 -9.42
N TYR A 180 -0.55 3.96 -10.03
CA TYR A 180 -1.80 3.62 -9.35
C TYR A 180 -1.57 2.57 -8.28
N VAL A 181 -0.80 1.51 -8.60
CA VAL A 181 -0.44 0.48 -7.63
C VAL A 181 0.38 1.10 -6.50
N GLY A 182 1.41 1.89 -6.80
CA GLY A 182 2.26 2.50 -5.79
C GLY A 182 1.51 3.52 -4.92
N PHE A 183 0.95 4.57 -5.53
CA PHE A 183 0.33 5.68 -4.82
C PHE A 183 -1.04 5.33 -4.25
N PHE A 184 -2.01 4.93 -5.07
CA PHE A 184 -3.34 4.58 -4.56
C PHE A 184 -3.31 3.31 -3.71
N GLY A 185 -2.40 2.36 -3.98
CA GLY A 185 -2.21 1.20 -3.11
C GLY A 185 -1.69 1.58 -1.73
N PHE A 186 -0.76 2.54 -1.64
CA PHE A 186 -0.32 3.07 -0.35
C PHE A 186 -1.45 3.87 0.35
N MET A 187 -2.25 4.64 -0.39
CA MET A 187 -3.43 5.32 0.17
C MET A 187 -4.47 4.33 0.69
N CYS A 188 -4.73 3.22 0.00
CA CYS A 188 -5.53 2.09 0.50
C CYS A 188 -5.00 1.59 1.84
N PHE A 189 -3.69 1.34 1.92
CA PHE A 189 -3.05 0.88 3.15
C PHE A 189 -3.18 1.89 4.30
N LEU A 190 -2.96 3.18 4.04
CA LEU A 190 -3.14 4.23 5.05
C LEU A 190 -4.60 4.34 5.49
N ALA A 191 -5.56 4.36 4.57
CA ALA A 191 -6.98 4.41 4.89
C ALA A 191 -7.42 3.21 5.75
N PHE A 192 -6.92 2.01 5.41
CA PHE A 192 -7.22 0.79 6.17
C PHE A 192 -6.64 0.82 7.59
N THR A 193 -5.43 1.38 7.75
CA THR A 193 -4.68 1.33 9.03
C THR A 193 -4.93 2.52 9.95
N LEU A 194 -5.27 3.70 9.41
CA LEU A 194 -5.45 4.92 10.18
C LEU A 194 -6.92 5.21 10.50
N PHE A 195 -7.86 4.77 9.68
CA PHE A 195 -9.28 5.04 9.90
C PHE A 195 -10.00 3.89 10.59
N LYS A 196 -10.85 4.23 11.55
CA LYS A 196 -11.76 3.27 12.18
C LYS A 196 -12.71 2.66 11.13
N PRO A 197 -13.12 1.38 11.33
CA PRO A 197 -14.14 0.76 10.49
C PRO A 197 -15.38 1.64 10.37
N SER A 198 -15.68 2.07 9.13
CA SER A 198 -16.79 2.96 8.83
C SER A 198 -17.13 2.86 7.34
N TRP A 199 -18.35 3.29 6.98
CA TRP A 199 -18.77 3.34 5.57
C TRP A 199 -17.86 4.27 4.74
N LYS A 200 -17.40 5.39 5.32
CA LYS A 200 -16.47 6.34 4.67
C LYS A 200 -15.13 5.68 4.34
N ARG A 201 -14.57 4.91 5.30
CA ARG A 201 -13.34 4.14 5.07
C ARG A 201 -13.54 3.13 3.94
N ASN A 202 -14.64 2.37 3.97
CA ASN A 202 -14.91 1.36 2.95
C ASN A 202 -15.09 1.98 1.56
N LEU A 203 -15.77 3.13 1.48
CA LEU A 203 -15.90 3.89 0.23
C LEU A 203 -14.53 4.31 -0.32
N LEU A 204 -13.63 4.84 0.51
CA LEU A 204 -12.27 5.19 0.08
C LEU A 204 -11.50 3.98 -0.46
N LEU A 205 -11.59 2.83 0.22
CA LEU A 205 -10.95 1.59 -0.22
C LEU A 205 -11.51 1.12 -1.56
N ILE A 206 -12.82 1.23 -1.78
CA ILE A 206 -13.46 0.89 -3.05
C ILE A 206 -12.98 1.83 -4.16
N ILE A 207 -12.92 3.15 -3.90
CA ILE A 207 -12.48 4.14 -4.89
C ILE A 207 -11.04 3.87 -5.33
N PHE A 208 -10.11 3.74 -4.38
CA PHE A 208 -8.71 3.47 -4.68
C PHE A 208 -8.51 2.08 -5.30
N GLY A 209 -9.20 1.06 -4.79
CA GLY A 209 -9.18 -0.30 -5.35
C GLY A 209 -9.69 -0.34 -6.79
N ALA A 210 -10.79 0.34 -7.09
CA ALA A 210 -11.34 0.43 -8.44
C ALA A 210 -10.36 1.12 -9.41
N HIS A 211 -9.69 2.20 -8.99
CA HIS A 211 -8.65 2.81 -9.80
C HIS A 211 -7.54 1.81 -10.13
N ILE A 212 -7.02 1.11 -9.12
CA ILE A 212 -5.95 0.11 -9.31
C ILE A 212 -6.40 -1.01 -10.24
N LEU A 213 -7.62 -1.53 -10.11
CA LEU A 213 -8.10 -2.64 -10.92
C LEU A 213 -8.40 -2.24 -12.37
N LEU A 214 -8.96 -1.04 -12.59
CA LEU A 214 -9.42 -0.61 -13.91
C LEU A 214 -8.32 0.03 -14.77
N VAL A 215 -7.26 0.58 -14.18
CA VAL A 215 -6.24 1.31 -14.94
C VAL A 215 -5.54 0.45 -15.99
N GLY A 216 -5.30 -0.83 -15.70
CA GLY A 216 -4.69 -1.76 -16.65
C GLY A 216 -5.55 -1.96 -17.90
N ALA A 217 -6.82 -2.27 -17.70
CA ALA A 217 -7.82 -2.37 -18.78
C ALA A 217 -7.88 -1.08 -19.60
N SER A 218 -7.88 0.07 -18.91
CA SER A 218 -7.86 1.38 -19.55
C SER A 218 -6.61 1.60 -20.42
N ARG A 219 -5.41 1.18 -19.97
CA ARG A 219 -4.18 1.34 -20.76
C ARG A 219 -4.15 0.49 -22.03
N ILE A 220 -4.71 -0.71 -21.95
CA ILE A 220 -4.82 -1.62 -23.09
C ILE A 220 -5.87 -1.07 -24.07
N TYR A 221 -7.05 -0.72 -23.57
CA TYR A 221 -8.16 -0.21 -24.38
C TYR A 221 -7.77 1.04 -25.19
N LEU A 222 -7.13 2.03 -24.53
CA LEU A 222 -6.70 3.26 -25.20
C LEU A 222 -5.45 3.08 -26.09
N GLY A 223 -4.92 1.85 -26.21
CA GLY A 223 -3.76 1.55 -27.04
C GLY A 223 -2.45 2.14 -26.52
N ALA A 224 -2.37 2.46 -25.22
CA ALA A 224 -1.20 3.11 -24.64
C ALA A 224 -0.09 2.10 -24.31
N HIS A 225 -0.46 0.88 -23.93
CA HIS A 225 0.46 -0.16 -23.46
C HIS A 225 -0.02 -1.55 -23.87
N TRP A 226 0.93 -2.46 -24.05
CA TRP A 226 0.65 -3.88 -24.23
C TRP A 226 0.18 -4.53 -22.92
N ALA A 227 -0.58 -5.63 -23.01
CA ALA A 227 -1.08 -6.35 -21.84
C ALA A 227 0.05 -6.83 -20.92
N SER A 228 1.17 -7.28 -21.47
CA SER A 228 2.38 -7.64 -20.74
C SER A 228 3.07 -6.46 -20.03
N ASP A 229 3.00 -5.23 -20.56
CA ASP A 229 3.51 -4.04 -19.86
C ASP A 229 2.69 -3.75 -18.60
N VAL A 230 1.36 -3.93 -18.72
CA VAL A 230 0.40 -3.76 -17.63
C VAL A 230 0.59 -4.84 -16.57
N LEU A 231 0.72 -6.11 -16.98
CA LEU A 231 1.00 -7.21 -16.07
C LEU A 231 2.32 -7.00 -15.34
N GLY A 232 3.39 -6.65 -16.06
CA GLY A 232 4.69 -6.35 -15.46
C GLY A 232 4.61 -5.21 -14.44
N ALA A 233 3.85 -4.16 -14.75
CA ALA A 233 3.61 -3.06 -13.82
C ALA A 233 2.83 -3.48 -12.56
N TYR A 234 1.81 -4.35 -12.67
CA TYR A 234 1.10 -4.86 -11.49
C TYR A 234 1.99 -5.73 -10.60
N LEU A 235 2.74 -6.66 -11.21
CA LEU A 235 3.61 -7.57 -10.46
C LEU A 235 4.74 -6.81 -9.77
N LEU A 236 5.45 -5.96 -10.52
CA LEU A 236 6.56 -5.19 -10.00
C LEU A 236 6.10 -4.09 -9.04
N GLY A 237 5.06 -3.33 -9.41
CA GLY A 237 4.48 -2.29 -8.57
C GLY A 237 3.96 -2.87 -7.25
N GLY A 238 3.33 -4.05 -7.27
CA GLY A 238 2.88 -4.74 -6.08
C GLY A 238 4.04 -5.18 -5.19
N LEU A 239 5.10 -5.74 -5.77
CA LEU A 239 6.32 -6.11 -5.05
C LEU A 239 6.99 -4.90 -4.38
N VAL A 240 7.14 -3.80 -5.12
CA VAL A 240 7.70 -2.54 -4.62
C VAL A 240 6.82 -1.96 -3.52
N LEU A 241 5.49 -1.93 -3.70
CA LEU A 241 4.56 -1.45 -2.68
C LEU A 241 4.63 -2.26 -1.40
N ILE A 242 4.68 -3.60 -1.47
CA ILE A 242 4.81 -4.46 -0.29
C ILE A 242 6.11 -4.13 0.44
N GLY A 243 7.23 -4.07 -0.29
CA GLY A 243 8.52 -3.68 0.29
C GLY A 243 8.47 -2.30 0.95
N PHE A 244 7.82 -1.33 0.29
CA PHE A 244 7.64 0.01 0.79
C PHE A 244 6.79 0.06 2.07
N ILE A 245 5.67 -0.68 2.12
CA ILE A 245 4.83 -0.78 3.32
C ILE A 245 5.62 -1.38 4.49
N LEU A 246 6.41 -2.43 4.25
CA LEU A 246 7.26 -3.02 5.29
C LEU A 246 8.30 -2.02 5.80
N PHE A 247 8.94 -1.27 4.90
CA PHE A 247 9.88 -0.22 5.25
C PHE A 247 9.21 0.92 6.04
N TYR A 248 8.05 1.40 5.60
CA TYR A 248 7.25 2.39 6.29
C TYR A 248 6.91 1.95 7.72
N ARG A 249 6.43 0.71 7.90
CA ARG A 249 6.08 0.16 9.23
C ARG A 249 7.31 0.03 10.12
N TRP A 250 8.42 -0.43 9.56
CA TRP A 250 9.70 -0.53 10.25
C TRP A 250 10.21 0.84 10.75
N GLY A 251 10.09 1.87 9.91
CA GLY A 251 10.49 3.24 10.22
C GLY A 251 9.56 3.93 11.21
N LYS A 252 8.23 3.81 11.02
CA LYS A 252 7.23 4.42 11.91
C LYS A 252 7.44 3.99 13.36
N LYS A 253 7.68 2.69 13.60
CA LYS A 253 7.92 2.14 14.94
C LYS A 253 9.18 2.68 15.61
N ARG A 254 10.19 3.11 14.83
CA ARG A 254 11.51 3.53 15.37
C ARG A 254 11.63 5.02 15.56
N TYR A 255 11.06 5.80 14.65
CA TYR A 255 11.32 7.24 14.56
C TYR A 255 10.12 8.10 14.96
N PHE A 256 8.92 7.52 15.12
CA PHE A 256 7.68 8.27 15.39
C PHE A 256 6.84 7.64 16.51
N ILE A 257 7.46 7.38 17.68
CA ILE A 257 6.82 6.75 18.85
C ILE A 257 5.94 7.73 19.64
N HIS A 258 6.03 9.05 19.41
CA HIS A 258 5.29 10.05 20.19
C HIS A 258 4.36 10.87 19.29
N GLN A 259 3.07 10.55 19.33
CA GLN A 259 2.07 11.61 19.29
C GLN A 259 1.77 11.96 20.75
N PRO A 260 1.92 13.22 21.19
CA PRO A 260 1.42 13.60 22.50
C PRO A 260 -0.08 13.26 22.51
N VAL A 261 -0.47 12.36 23.39
CA VAL A 261 -1.86 12.24 23.81
C VAL A 261 -2.23 13.64 24.29
N ALA A 262 -3.26 14.25 23.71
CA ALA A 262 -3.80 15.49 24.25
C ALA A 262 -4.05 15.25 25.74
N GLU A 263 -3.24 15.87 26.60
CA GLU A 263 -3.43 15.78 28.05
C GLU A 263 -4.86 16.22 28.36
N GLY A 264 -5.52 15.41 29.19
CA GLY A 264 -6.96 15.44 29.36
C GLY A 264 -7.48 16.82 29.71
N GLY A 265 -8.50 17.26 28.98
CA GLY A 265 -9.45 18.26 29.45
C GLY A 265 -10.27 17.66 30.60
N ASN A 266 -9.65 17.58 31.77
CA ASN A 266 -10.34 17.39 33.03
C ASN A 266 -9.97 18.60 33.90
N GLN A 267 -10.59 19.73 33.61
CA GLN A 267 -10.76 20.79 34.59
C GLN A 267 -12.23 20.82 34.96
N ALA A 268 -12.54 20.04 36.00
CA ALA A 268 -13.64 20.36 36.87
C ALA A 268 -13.24 21.59 37.69
N SER A 269 -14.01 22.66 37.53
CA SER A 269 -14.26 23.69 38.56
C SER A 269 -15.60 24.34 38.24
#